data_AF-A0A844FQE2-F1
#
_entry.id   AF-A0A844FQE2-F1
#
_cell.length_a   1.000
_cell.length_b   1.000
_cell.length_c   1.000
_cell.angle_alpha   90.00
_cell.angle_beta   90.00
_cell.angle_gamma   90.00
#
_symmetry.space_group_name_H-M   'P 1'
#
loop_
_entity.id
_entity.type
_entity.pdbx_description
1 polymer ?
#
loop_
_entity_poly.entity_id
_entity_poly.type
_entity_poly.pdbx_seq_one_letter_code
_entity_poly.pdbx_strand_id
1 'polypeptide(L)'
;MIMRHKTIPVLLFLTLLPASAMPVSAAAFTPQEQAEVQRFQREYQALNKAVYTKQNLYGTVPSLKKPFKAGSLKASYVNDQLAYINYYRDLFGLTAVKTTKQGNKNAQTTAAVMAAINANPFINQHGLPSEKRPRYISKKNWALAQDISNSANLNFNASPQSAGDVITDLLTDRYNLSGSDTGHRAWILSTRLSKISVGAAYGTNGYRYSVNQVLNVGDSSRTASREMVAYPNAGVFPIELLSGTGVAWSLYFSNKIYNSVPKITVTDNDTGKTVRATNVKNYSYYGFGNFQTVITYSPSNLKLVDGHQYTVVASGLATYSFKLFKQSGTSQSYATSSSTVKSSSTQTKSKLSQKDLDQKGLAKYLYKVGKKISKVKAKKVTTTKAVKKTTKTKKAKKAKKTKKTKKSKKSKKSKKSKKSKKSKKAKKKSSSKKTSSKKSSKSKKSSSKKSSKKSSKK
;
A
#
# COMPACT_ATOMS: atom_id res chain seq x y z
N MET A 1 82.04 42.27 -22.77
CA MET A 1 80.56 42.21 -22.82
C MET A 1 80.12 40.83 -22.32
N ILE A 2 79.53 40.74 -21.13
CA ILE A 2 79.23 39.45 -20.46
C ILE A 2 77.71 39.28 -20.38
N MET A 3 77.15 38.28 -21.08
CA MET A 3 75.72 37.98 -21.00
C MET A 3 75.42 36.97 -19.89
N ARG A 4 74.44 37.28 -19.04
CA ARG A 4 73.95 36.39 -17.99
C ARG A 4 72.87 35.47 -18.55
N HIS A 5 73.13 34.17 -18.61
CA HIS A 5 72.07 33.18 -18.87
C HIS A 5 71.14 33.09 -17.65
N LYS A 6 69.83 33.21 -17.89
CA LYS A 6 68.79 32.96 -16.87
C LYS A 6 68.28 31.53 -17.02
N THR A 7 68.35 30.74 -15.96
CA THR A 7 67.67 29.45 -15.88
C THR A 7 66.16 29.65 -15.71
N ILE A 8 65.36 28.90 -16.47
CA ILE A 8 63.89 28.90 -16.38
C ILE A 8 63.47 27.59 -15.69
N PRO A 9 62.73 27.64 -14.57
CA PRO A 9 62.23 26.42 -13.93
C PRO A 9 61.09 25.80 -14.73
N VAL A 10 61.22 24.53 -15.10
CA VAL A 10 60.14 23.78 -15.76
C VAL A 10 59.09 23.39 -14.72
N LEU A 11 57.90 23.98 -14.82
CA LEU A 11 56.79 23.69 -13.92
C LEU A 11 56.10 22.38 -14.34
N LEU A 12 56.29 21.31 -13.56
CA LEU A 12 55.76 19.99 -13.87
C LEU A 12 54.24 19.94 -13.63
N PHE A 13 53.44 20.12 -14.69
CA PHE A 13 51.99 19.99 -14.64
C PHE A 13 51.58 18.52 -14.40
N LEU A 14 51.33 18.16 -13.14
CA LEU A 14 50.79 16.85 -12.77
C LEU A 14 49.32 16.75 -13.19
N THR A 15 49.08 16.22 -14.39
CA THR A 15 47.74 16.01 -14.94
C THR A 15 47.01 14.91 -14.17
N LEU A 16 46.10 15.31 -13.26
CA LEU A 16 45.11 14.40 -12.69
C LEU A 16 44.18 13.91 -13.82
N LEU A 17 44.51 12.75 -14.36
CA LEU A 17 43.58 11.98 -15.20
C LEU A 17 42.28 11.78 -14.41
N PRO A 18 41.12 12.19 -14.94
CA PRO A 18 39.85 11.97 -14.26
C PRO A 18 39.65 10.46 -14.13
N ALA A 19 39.55 9.96 -12.89
CA ALA A 19 39.32 8.56 -12.62
C ALA A 19 38.01 8.13 -13.30
N SER A 20 38.12 7.40 -14.41
CA SER A 20 36.99 6.93 -15.18
C SER A 20 36.14 6.03 -14.30
N ALA A 21 34.93 6.50 -13.99
CA ALA A 21 33.99 5.75 -13.17
C ALA A 21 33.65 4.44 -13.88
N MET A 22 34.27 3.35 -13.43
CA MET A 22 34.07 2.01 -13.98
C MET A 22 32.55 1.73 -14.09
N PRO A 23 32.07 1.25 -15.25
CA PRO A 23 30.65 1.04 -15.46
C PRO A 23 30.14 0.04 -14.42
N VAL A 24 29.32 0.52 -13.48
CA VAL A 24 28.73 -0.30 -12.44
C VAL A 24 27.83 -1.34 -13.13
N SER A 25 28.24 -2.60 -13.04
CA SER A 25 27.49 -3.70 -13.63
C SER A 25 26.14 -3.85 -12.94
N ALA A 26 25.08 -4.09 -13.72
CA ALA A 26 23.77 -4.39 -13.16
C ALA A 26 23.79 -5.74 -12.41
N ALA A 27 22.92 -5.90 -11.41
CA ALA A 27 22.89 -7.11 -10.60
C ALA A 27 22.59 -8.33 -11.47
N ALA A 28 23.38 -9.40 -11.30
CA ALA A 28 23.16 -10.62 -12.06
C ALA A 28 21.89 -11.35 -11.57
N PHE A 29 20.94 -11.61 -12.46
CA PHE A 29 19.67 -12.29 -12.15
C PHE A 29 19.86 -13.81 -12.16
N THR A 30 19.24 -14.51 -11.22
CA THR A 30 19.11 -15.97 -11.30
C THR A 30 18.08 -16.34 -12.38
N PRO A 31 18.14 -17.55 -12.97
CA PRO A 31 17.14 -18.01 -13.94
C PRO A 31 15.70 -17.94 -13.40
N GLN A 32 15.51 -18.15 -12.09
CA GLN A 32 14.20 -18.06 -11.44
C GLN A 32 13.70 -16.61 -11.31
N GLU A 33 14.59 -15.65 -11.00
CA GLU A 33 14.25 -14.23 -11.01
C GLU A 33 13.93 -13.73 -12.42
N GLN A 34 14.71 -14.12 -13.43
CA GLN A 34 14.47 -13.76 -14.84
C GLN A 34 13.14 -14.35 -15.36
N ALA A 35 12.79 -15.59 -14.99
CA ALA A 35 11.49 -16.19 -15.30
C ALA A 35 10.33 -15.46 -14.60
N GLU A 36 10.51 -15.02 -13.35
CA GLU A 36 9.49 -14.22 -12.64
C GLU A 36 9.31 -12.82 -13.24
N VAL A 37 10.39 -12.14 -13.63
CA VAL A 37 10.35 -10.88 -14.40
C VAL A 37 9.53 -11.06 -15.68
N GLN A 38 9.84 -12.09 -16.47
CA GLN A 38 9.12 -12.37 -17.71
C GLN A 38 7.65 -12.72 -17.46
N ARG A 39 7.32 -13.47 -16.40
CA ARG A 39 5.91 -13.72 -16.02
C ARG A 39 5.19 -12.41 -15.71
N PHE A 40 5.77 -11.54 -14.89
CA PHE A 40 5.14 -10.26 -14.54
C PHE A 40 5.03 -9.28 -15.71
N GLN A 41 5.98 -9.27 -16.64
CA GLN A 41 5.90 -8.50 -17.89
C GLN A 41 4.76 -9.01 -18.78
N ARG A 42 4.70 -10.33 -19.05
CA ARG A 42 3.63 -10.95 -19.85
C ARG A 42 2.25 -10.75 -19.22
N GLU A 43 2.09 -10.98 -17.91
CA GLU A 43 0.83 -10.75 -17.22
C GLU A 43 0.42 -9.27 -17.26
N TYR A 44 1.36 -8.33 -17.09
CA TYR A 44 1.06 -6.90 -17.17
C TYR A 44 0.62 -6.46 -18.57
N GLN A 45 1.26 -6.98 -19.62
CA GLN A 45 0.90 -6.71 -21.01
C GLN A 45 -0.51 -7.23 -21.33
N ALA A 46 -0.88 -8.41 -20.80
CA ALA A 46 -2.22 -9.00 -20.96
C ALA A 46 -3.35 -8.28 -20.19
N LEU A 47 -3.04 -7.39 -19.23
CA LEU A 47 -4.05 -6.59 -18.55
C LEU A 47 -4.65 -5.52 -19.48
N ASN A 48 -5.97 -5.39 -19.49
CA ASN A 48 -6.68 -4.42 -20.33
C ASN A 48 -6.29 -2.96 -20.02
N LYS A 49 -5.81 -2.23 -21.03
CA LYS A 49 -5.41 -0.82 -20.96
C LYS A 49 -6.53 0.17 -21.31
N ALA A 50 -7.73 -0.31 -21.64
CA ALA A 50 -8.84 0.54 -22.09
C ALA A 50 -9.16 1.68 -21.11
N VAL A 51 -9.21 2.90 -21.64
CA VAL A 51 -9.57 4.11 -20.88
C VAL A 51 -11.07 4.17 -20.66
N TYR A 52 -11.49 4.35 -19.41
CA TYR A 52 -12.89 4.37 -19.03
C TYR A 52 -13.41 5.79 -18.80
N THR A 53 -14.38 6.21 -19.61
CA THR A 53 -15.03 7.53 -19.63
C THR A 53 -16.49 7.42 -19.19
N LYS A 54 -17.16 8.57 -19.02
CA LYS A 54 -18.60 8.62 -18.69
C LYS A 54 -19.48 7.89 -19.72
N GLN A 55 -19.02 7.79 -20.97
CA GLN A 55 -19.73 7.17 -22.09
C GLN A 55 -19.61 5.63 -22.08
N ASN A 56 -18.46 5.07 -21.71
CA ASN A 56 -18.20 3.63 -21.83
C ASN A 56 -18.22 2.84 -20.50
N LEU A 57 -18.20 3.50 -19.34
CA LEU A 57 -18.11 2.90 -17.99
C LEU A 57 -19.34 2.06 -17.57
N TYR A 58 -20.54 2.45 -17.99
CA TYR A 58 -21.79 1.92 -17.43
C TYR A 58 -22.41 0.79 -18.26
N GLY A 59 -22.96 -0.21 -17.59
CA GLY A 59 -23.98 -1.13 -18.14
C GLY A 59 -25.40 -0.58 -17.96
N THR A 60 -25.60 0.35 -17.03
CA THR A 60 -26.82 1.15 -16.88
C THR A 60 -26.44 2.52 -16.35
N VAL A 61 -26.69 3.58 -17.11
CA VAL A 61 -26.28 4.94 -16.74
C VAL A 61 -26.98 5.38 -15.44
N PRO A 62 -26.27 5.95 -14.44
CA PRO A 62 -26.90 6.43 -13.21
C PRO A 62 -27.75 7.68 -13.44
N SER A 63 -28.91 7.74 -12.77
CA SER A 63 -29.67 8.98 -12.59
C SER A 63 -29.23 9.62 -11.28
N LEU A 64 -28.39 10.65 -11.39
CA LEU A 64 -27.85 11.40 -10.24
C LEU A 64 -28.80 12.49 -9.72
N LYS A 65 -29.92 12.73 -10.41
CA LYS A 65 -30.98 13.70 -10.04
C LYS A 65 -32.23 12.98 -9.50
N LYS A 66 -33.32 13.71 -9.23
CA LYS A 66 -34.64 13.08 -8.96
C LYS A 66 -35.20 12.47 -10.27
N PRO A 67 -35.67 11.21 -10.29
CA PRO A 67 -35.51 10.16 -9.26
C PRO A 67 -34.11 9.53 -9.29
N PHE A 68 -33.52 9.31 -8.11
CA PHE A 68 -32.16 8.77 -8.00
C PHE A 68 -32.11 7.28 -8.40
N LYS A 69 -31.17 6.92 -9.29
CA LYS A 69 -30.86 5.54 -9.67
C LYS A 69 -29.34 5.36 -9.73
N ALA A 70 -28.80 4.40 -8.99
CA ALA A 70 -27.35 4.16 -8.89
C ALA A 70 -26.68 3.66 -10.18
N GLY A 71 -27.47 3.20 -11.16
CA GLY A 71 -26.97 2.58 -12.38
C GLY A 71 -26.28 1.23 -12.12
N SER A 72 -25.46 0.82 -13.08
CA SER A 72 -24.58 -0.35 -12.99
C SER A 72 -23.32 -0.14 -13.84
N LEU A 73 -22.20 -0.72 -13.43
CA LEU A 73 -20.96 -0.77 -14.21
C LEU A 73 -21.05 -1.82 -15.31
N LYS A 74 -20.27 -1.66 -16.39
CA LYS A 74 -20.00 -2.80 -17.27
C LYS A 74 -19.21 -3.86 -16.51
N ALA A 75 -19.47 -5.13 -16.84
CA ALA A 75 -18.73 -6.25 -16.28
C ALA A 75 -17.22 -6.16 -16.58
N SER A 76 -16.85 -5.62 -17.75
CA SER A 76 -15.44 -5.39 -18.14
C SER A 76 -14.71 -4.55 -17.10
N TYR A 77 -15.19 -3.35 -16.74
CA TYR A 77 -14.51 -2.47 -15.78
C TYR A 77 -14.31 -3.11 -14.40
N VAL A 78 -15.28 -3.89 -13.93
CA VAL A 78 -15.20 -4.65 -12.67
C VAL A 78 -14.14 -5.76 -12.76
N ASN A 79 -14.10 -6.47 -13.89
CA ASN A 79 -13.14 -7.53 -14.14
C ASN A 79 -11.72 -6.99 -14.34
N ASP A 80 -11.57 -5.85 -15.06
CA ASP A 80 -10.30 -5.19 -15.31
C ASP A 80 -9.67 -4.69 -14.01
N GLN A 81 -10.44 -4.02 -13.13
CA GLN A 81 -9.96 -3.65 -11.80
C GLN A 81 -9.55 -4.90 -11.00
N LEU A 82 -10.39 -5.94 -10.99
CA LEU A 82 -10.09 -7.18 -10.26
C LEU A 82 -8.81 -7.86 -10.79
N ALA A 83 -8.57 -7.82 -12.10
CA ALA A 83 -7.37 -8.37 -12.74
C ALA A 83 -6.12 -7.59 -12.29
N TYR A 84 -6.15 -6.26 -12.32
CA TYR A 84 -5.07 -5.40 -11.80
C TYR A 84 -4.80 -5.64 -10.31
N ILE A 85 -5.85 -5.70 -9.48
CA ILE A 85 -5.74 -5.99 -8.04
C ILE A 85 -5.08 -7.36 -7.81
N ASN A 86 -5.47 -8.38 -8.57
CA ASN A 86 -4.95 -9.73 -8.40
C ASN A 86 -3.54 -9.90 -8.97
N TYR A 87 -3.20 -9.22 -10.07
CA TYR A 87 -1.83 -9.13 -10.59
C TYR A 87 -0.89 -8.51 -9.56
N TYR A 88 -1.24 -7.34 -9.01
CA TYR A 88 -0.43 -6.73 -7.96
C TYR A 88 -0.39 -7.61 -6.71
N ARG A 89 -1.47 -8.32 -6.33
CA ARG A 89 -1.43 -9.26 -5.21
C ARG A 89 -0.49 -10.45 -5.44
N ASP A 90 -0.34 -10.97 -6.66
CA ASP A 90 0.66 -12.02 -6.97
C ASP A 90 2.11 -11.49 -6.86
N LEU A 91 2.37 -10.22 -7.21
CA LEU A 91 3.66 -9.55 -6.99
C LEU A 91 4.08 -9.53 -5.50
N PHE A 92 3.11 -9.51 -4.58
CA PHE A 92 3.34 -9.70 -3.13
C PHE A 92 3.04 -11.13 -2.67
N GLY A 93 2.91 -12.12 -3.55
CA GLY A 93 2.67 -13.53 -3.23
C GLY A 93 1.41 -13.79 -2.39
N LEU A 94 0.39 -12.92 -2.53
CA LEU A 94 -0.87 -12.95 -1.80
C LEU A 94 -1.93 -13.73 -2.58
N THR A 95 -2.88 -14.34 -1.87
CA THR A 95 -4.01 -15.02 -2.51
C THR A 95 -4.88 -14.02 -3.26
N ALA A 96 -5.19 -14.34 -4.52
CA ALA A 96 -6.15 -13.61 -5.34
C ALA A 96 -7.54 -13.53 -4.68
N VAL A 97 -8.18 -12.37 -4.80
CA VAL A 97 -9.53 -12.10 -4.28
C VAL A 97 -10.57 -12.17 -5.40
N LYS A 98 -11.85 -12.19 -5.02
CA LYS A 98 -13.00 -12.13 -5.93
C LYS A 98 -13.86 -10.90 -5.62
N THR A 99 -14.70 -10.47 -6.57
CA THR A 99 -15.79 -9.52 -6.26
C THR A 99 -17.11 -10.27 -5.98
N THR A 100 -18.15 -9.55 -5.57
CA THR A 100 -19.49 -10.13 -5.37
C THR A 100 -20.58 -9.22 -5.94
N LYS A 101 -21.64 -9.81 -6.51
CA LYS A 101 -22.74 -9.05 -7.15
C LYS A 101 -23.37 -8.02 -6.20
N GLN A 102 -23.59 -8.38 -4.93
CA GLN A 102 -24.16 -7.46 -3.94
C GLN A 102 -23.14 -6.43 -3.43
N GLY A 103 -21.87 -6.81 -3.27
CA GLY A 103 -20.80 -5.86 -2.92
C GLY A 103 -20.62 -4.78 -3.98
N ASN A 104 -20.49 -5.18 -5.25
CA ASN A 104 -20.37 -4.24 -6.38
C ASN A 104 -21.61 -3.33 -6.49
N LYS A 105 -22.81 -3.85 -6.20
CA LYS A 105 -24.04 -3.03 -6.12
C LYS A 105 -23.99 -2.00 -4.98
N ASN A 106 -23.41 -2.35 -3.83
CA ASN A 106 -23.22 -1.43 -2.71
C ASN A 106 -22.18 -0.34 -3.02
N ALA A 107 -21.01 -0.74 -3.54
CA ALA A 107 -19.96 0.16 -3.98
C ALA A 107 -20.44 1.11 -5.08
N GLN A 108 -21.19 0.60 -6.08
CA GLN A 108 -21.79 1.42 -7.13
C GLN A 108 -22.85 2.39 -6.60
N THR A 109 -23.69 1.97 -5.65
CA THR A 109 -24.65 2.88 -5.00
C THR A 109 -23.94 4.00 -4.27
N THR A 110 -22.79 3.71 -3.64
CA THR A 110 -21.95 4.67 -2.92
C THR A 110 -21.31 5.66 -3.88
N ALA A 111 -20.63 5.16 -4.92
CA ALA A 111 -20.06 5.99 -5.98
C ALA A 111 -21.11 6.93 -6.61
N ALA A 112 -22.31 6.42 -6.90
CA ALA A 112 -23.40 7.23 -7.44
C ALA A 112 -23.96 8.26 -6.45
N VAL A 113 -23.96 7.99 -5.13
CA VAL A 113 -24.32 9.02 -4.13
C VAL A 113 -23.26 10.12 -4.08
N MET A 114 -21.97 9.77 -4.09
CA MET A 114 -20.87 10.73 -4.10
C MET A 114 -20.86 11.60 -5.37
N ALA A 115 -21.13 10.99 -6.53
CA ALA A 115 -21.29 11.69 -7.80
C ALA A 115 -22.53 12.61 -7.84
N ALA A 116 -23.64 12.23 -7.17
CA ALA A 116 -24.86 13.03 -7.12
C ALA A 116 -24.75 14.27 -6.21
N ILE A 117 -23.93 14.21 -5.16
CA ILE A 117 -23.61 15.37 -4.32
C ILE A 117 -22.41 16.18 -4.84
N ASN A 118 -21.69 15.68 -5.86
CA ASN A 118 -20.38 16.19 -6.29
C ASN A 118 -19.41 16.33 -5.10
N ALA A 119 -19.28 15.26 -4.30
CA ALA A 119 -18.52 15.23 -3.06
C ALA A 119 -17.11 15.83 -3.25
N ASN A 120 -16.67 16.71 -2.34
CA ASN A 120 -15.41 17.42 -2.51
C ASN A 120 -14.23 16.42 -2.47
N PRO A 121 -13.43 16.30 -3.56
CA PRO A 121 -12.36 15.31 -3.67
C PRO A 121 -11.08 15.69 -2.92
N PHE A 122 -11.01 16.89 -2.31
CA PHE A 122 -9.83 17.41 -1.60
C PHE A 122 -9.96 17.35 -0.07
N ILE A 123 -10.98 16.64 0.45
CA ILE A 123 -11.22 16.44 1.89
C ILE A 123 -11.55 14.98 2.19
N ASN A 124 -11.54 14.60 3.47
CA ASN A 124 -11.96 13.25 3.89
C ASN A 124 -13.43 12.98 3.52
N GLN A 125 -13.67 11.89 2.79
CA GLN A 125 -14.99 11.42 2.37
C GLN A 125 -15.39 10.05 2.96
N HIS A 126 -14.55 9.45 3.80
CA HIS A 126 -14.89 8.24 4.56
C HIS A 126 -16.00 8.55 5.57
N GLY A 127 -17.18 7.96 5.39
CA GLY A 127 -18.39 8.27 6.17
C GLY A 127 -19.19 9.50 5.67
N LEU A 128 -18.73 10.18 4.61
CA LEU A 128 -19.30 11.44 4.08
C LEU A 128 -19.52 12.52 5.17
N PRO A 129 -18.51 12.85 6.01
CA PRO A 129 -18.71 13.54 7.28
C PRO A 129 -19.12 15.01 7.13
N SER A 130 -18.64 15.68 6.07
CA SER A 130 -18.94 17.09 5.78
C SER A 130 -20.19 17.28 4.90
N GLU A 131 -20.77 16.19 4.41
CA GLU A 131 -21.75 16.20 3.31
C GLU A 131 -23.20 16.11 3.81
N LYS A 132 -24.15 16.70 3.06
CA LYS A 132 -25.56 16.79 3.46
C LYS A 132 -26.48 16.03 2.49
N ARG A 133 -27.15 14.99 2.98
CA ARG A 133 -28.08 14.15 2.18
C ARG A 133 -29.14 14.98 1.44
N PRO A 134 -29.15 15.00 0.10
CA PRO A 134 -30.22 15.62 -0.67
C PRO A 134 -31.57 14.93 -0.46
N ARG A 135 -32.68 15.68 -0.51
CA ARG A 135 -34.04 15.11 -0.32
C ARG A 135 -34.36 13.97 -1.28
N TYR A 136 -33.81 13.98 -2.50
CA TYR A 136 -34.05 12.98 -3.54
C TYR A 136 -33.21 11.68 -3.39
N ILE A 137 -32.20 11.66 -2.51
CA ILE A 137 -31.46 10.44 -2.16
C ILE A 137 -32.12 9.81 -0.92
N SER A 138 -32.52 8.53 -1.02
CA SER A 138 -33.22 7.85 0.07
C SER A 138 -32.35 7.73 1.33
N LYS A 139 -32.98 7.68 2.52
CA LYS A 139 -32.25 7.45 3.79
C LYS A 139 -31.40 6.17 3.74
N LYS A 140 -31.91 5.12 3.08
CA LYS A 140 -31.23 3.82 2.89
C LYS A 140 -29.98 3.95 2.02
N ASN A 141 -30.08 4.62 0.87
CA ASN A 141 -28.94 4.79 -0.04
C ASN A 141 -27.86 5.68 0.58
N TRP A 142 -28.26 6.68 1.36
CA TRP A 142 -27.32 7.53 2.10
C TRP A 142 -26.58 6.78 3.20
N ALA A 143 -27.29 6.09 4.10
CA ALA A 143 -26.68 5.31 5.17
C ALA A 143 -25.73 4.23 4.60
N LEU A 144 -26.12 3.58 3.49
CA LEU A 144 -25.24 2.68 2.75
C LEU A 144 -23.99 3.40 2.21
N ALA A 145 -24.13 4.59 1.62
CA ALA A 145 -22.99 5.33 1.11
C ALA A 145 -22.01 5.75 2.21
N GLN A 146 -22.49 6.10 3.41
CA GLN A 146 -21.63 6.38 4.57
C GLN A 146 -20.88 5.14 5.05
N ASP A 147 -21.58 4.03 5.26
CA ASP A 147 -21.01 2.74 5.69
C ASP A 147 -19.94 2.21 4.71
N ILE A 148 -20.27 2.25 3.41
CA ILE A 148 -19.39 1.73 2.36
C ILE A 148 -18.21 2.68 2.09
N SER A 149 -18.39 4.00 2.10
CA SER A 149 -17.24 4.92 1.93
C SER A 149 -16.29 4.86 3.13
N ASN A 150 -16.80 4.59 4.34
CA ASN A 150 -15.99 4.34 5.54
C ASN A 150 -15.31 2.96 5.56
N SER A 151 -15.68 2.03 4.67
CA SER A 151 -15.11 0.68 4.55
C SER A 151 -14.40 0.42 3.21
N ALA A 152 -14.10 1.49 2.46
CA ALA A 152 -13.52 1.45 1.13
C ALA A 152 -12.28 2.34 0.97
N ASN A 153 -11.38 1.91 0.09
CA ASN A 153 -10.45 2.81 -0.57
C ASN A 153 -11.23 3.70 -1.53
N LEU A 154 -10.89 5.00 -1.55
CA LEU A 154 -11.55 6.01 -2.38
C LEU A 154 -10.51 6.63 -3.32
N ASN A 155 -10.85 6.76 -4.60
CA ASN A 155 -10.01 7.45 -5.59
C ASN A 155 -10.89 8.41 -6.39
N PHE A 156 -10.41 9.65 -6.54
CA PHE A 156 -11.11 10.71 -7.27
C PHE A 156 -10.20 11.22 -8.39
N ASN A 157 -10.64 11.14 -9.64
CA ASN A 157 -9.92 11.67 -10.79
C ASN A 157 -10.83 12.58 -11.62
N ALA A 158 -10.28 13.57 -12.31
CA ALA A 158 -10.99 14.35 -13.32
C ALA A 158 -10.62 13.93 -14.76
N SER A 159 -9.41 13.38 -14.94
CA SER A 159 -8.91 12.88 -16.21
C SER A 159 -9.48 11.49 -16.55
N PRO A 160 -9.73 11.18 -17.83
CA PRO A 160 -9.92 9.81 -18.28
C PRO A 160 -8.76 8.91 -17.81
N GLN A 161 -9.10 7.78 -17.21
CA GLN A 161 -8.16 6.78 -16.69
C GLN A 161 -8.69 5.39 -17.04
N SER A 162 -7.79 4.44 -17.27
CA SER A 162 -8.11 3.01 -17.33
C SER A 162 -8.62 2.48 -15.99
N ALA A 163 -8.94 1.18 -15.95
CA ALA A 163 -9.15 0.48 -14.69
C ALA A 163 -7.84 0.30 -13.91
N GLY A 164 -6.70 0.16 -14.61
CA GLY A 164 -5.39 -0.05 -14.02
C GLY A 164 -4.87 1.16 -13.26
N ASP A 165 -5.02 2.36 -13.83
CA ASP A 165 -4.51 3.60 -13.23
C ASP A 165 -5.08 3.85 -11.84
N VAL A 166 -6.39 3.58 -11.62
CA VAL A 166 -7.05 3.69 -10.31
C VAL A 166 -6.40 2.77 -9.28
N ILE A 167 -6.08 1.53 -9.68
CA ILE A 167 -5.45 0.55 -8.79
C ILE A 167 -3.99 0.92 -8.55
N THR A 168 -3.29 1.46 -9.54
CA THR A 168 -1.90 1.95 -9.42
C THR A 168 -1.80 3.19 -8.54
N ASP A 169 -2.74 4.14 -8.62
CA ASP A 169 -2.84 5.28 -7.72
C ASP A 169 -3.03 4.83 -6.27
N LEU A 170 -4.01 3.94 -6.03
CA LEU A 170 -4.30 3.38 -4.71
C LEU A 170 -3.20 2.45 -4.17
N LEU A 171 -2.44 1.80 -5.04
CA LEU A 171 -1.30 0.94 -4.65
C LEU A 171 -0.05 1.78 -4.35
N THR A 172 0.21 2.84 -5.12
CA THR A 172 1.39 3.70 -4.91
C THR A 172 1.17 4.72 -3.80
N ASP A 173 -0.08 5.05 -3.45
CA ASP A 173 -0.48 6.01 -2.40
C ASP A 173 0.02 7.46 -2.64
N ARG A 174 0.46 7.76 -3.87
CA ARG A 174 1.12 9.02 -4.27
C ARG A 174 0.27 10.30 -4.13
N TYR A 175 -1.04 10.16 -4.02
CA TYR A 175 -2.02 11.26 -3.94
C TYR A 175 -2.84 11.23 -2.63
N ASN A 176 -2.31 10.59 -1.57
CA ASN A 176 -3.03 10.41 -0.31
C ASN A 176 -3.28 11.73 0.44
N LEU A 177 -4.54 12.05 0.73
CA LEU A 177 -4.96 13.29 1.39
C LEU A 177 -4.53 13.39 2.86
N SER A 178 -4.35 12.27 3.57
CA SER A 178 -3.80 12.24 4.94
C SER A 178 -2.27 12.31 4.98
N GLY A 179 -1.62 12.49 3.83
CA GLY A 179 -0.19 12.69 3.70
C GLY A 179 0.60 11.39 3.63
N SER A 180 1.68 11.29 4.42
CA SER A 180 2.71 10.25 4.27
C SER A 180 2.34 8.85 4.82
N ASP A 181 1.07 8.47 4.83
CA ASP A 181 0.64 7.12 5.19
C ASP A 181 0.39 6.26 3.94
N THR A 182 0.27 4.94 4.12
CA THR A 182 0.06 3.99 3.02
C THR A 182 -1.17 3.10 3.26
N GLY A 183 -2.26 3.70 3.77
CA GLY A 183 -3.49 3.01 4.12
C GLY A 183 -4.16 2.32 2.95
N HIS A 184 -4.23 2.96 1.77
CA HIS A 184 -4.88 2.39 0.60
C HIS A 184 -4.12 1.14 0.11
N ARG A 185 -2.79 1.24 0.02
CA ARG A 185 -1.89 0.13 -0.29
C ARG A 185 -2.04 -1.01 0.72
N ALA A 186 -2.03 -0.70 2.03
CA ALA A 186 -2.17 -1.69 3.10
C ALA A 186 -3.49 -2.48 3.01
N TRP A 187 -4.60 -1.84 2.61
CA TRP A 187 -5.86 -2.54 2.40
C TRP A 187 -5.85 -3.44 1.16
N ILE A 188 -5.38 -2.95 -0.01
CA ILE A 188 -5.27 -3.77 -1.24
C ILE A 188 -4.33 -4.96 -1.03
N LEU A 189 -3.23 -4.76 -0.30
CA LEU A 189 -2.24 -5.79 0.02
C LEU A 189 -2.50 -6.53 1.33
N SER A 190 -3.68 -6.39 1.93
CA SER A 190 -4.02 -7.09 3.16
C SER A 190 -3.89 -8.61 2.98
N THR A 191 -3.12 -9.22 3.87
CA THR A 191 -2.85 -10.67 3.89
C THR A 191 -4.07 -11.49 4.29
N ARG A 192 -5.12 -10.85 4.81
CA ARG A 192 -6.37 -11.49 5.24
C ARG A 192 -7.54 -11.24 4.29
N LEU A 193 -7.46 -10.25 3.39
CA LEU A 193 -8.52 -9.85 2.46
C LEU A 193 -9.19 -11.06 1.78
N SER A 194 -10.52 -11.18 1.90
CA SER A 194 -11.31 -12.25 1.26
C SER A 194 -11.85 -11.86 -0.11
N LYS A 195 -12.30 -10.62 -0.24
CA LYS A 195 -13.00 -10.08 -1.42
C LYS A 195 -12.78 -8.57 -1.50
N ILE A 196 -13.07 -8.00 -2.66
CA ILE A 196 -13.15 -6.55 -2.85
C ILE A 196 -14.44 -6.21 -3.60
N SER A 197 -14.95 -4.98 -3.47
CA SER A 197 -16.14 -4.55 -4.24
C SER A 197 -15.90 -3.26 -5.01
N VAL A 198 -16.24 -3.26 -6.30
CA VAL A 198 -15.96 -2.17 -7.24
C VAL A 198 -17.21 -1.34 -7.52
N GLY A 199 -17.08 -0.03 -7.44
CA GLY A 199 -18.07 0.97 -7.86
C GLY A 199 -17.39 2.19 -8.51
N ALA A 200 -18.02 2.81 -9.50
CA ALA A 200 -17.57 4.07 -10.07
C ALA A 200 -18.73 4.88 -10.68
N ALA A 201 -18.70 6.20 -10.49
CA ALA A 201 -19.64 7.11 -11.13
C ALA A 201 -19.00 8.48 -11.38
N TYR A 202 -19.33 9.11 -12.51
CA TYR A 202 -18.93 10.46 -12.86
C TYR A 202 -19.94 11.48 -12.34
N GLY A 203 -19.48 12.46 -11.55
CA GLY A 203 -20.28 13.61 -11.12
C GLY A 203 -20.61 14.57 -12.27
N THR A 204 -21.34 15.65 -11.97
CA THR A 204 -21.52 16.77 -12.91
C THR A 204 -20.32 17.71 -12.90
N ASN A 205 -19.50 17.68 -11.84
CA ASN A 205 -18.21 18.36 -11.73
C ASN A 205 -17.05 17.69 -12.51
N GLY A 206 -17.33 16.68 -13.33
CA GLY A 206 -16.33 15.95 -14.12
C GLY A 206 -15.58 14.84 -13.38
N TYR A 207 -15.63 14.78 -12.04
CA TYR A 207 -14.86 13.78 -11.29
C TYR A 207 -15.46 12.37 -11.37
N ARG A 208 -14.63 11.35 -11.57
CA ARG A 208 -14.96 9.94 -11.32
C ARG A 208 -14.74 9.61 -9.85
N TYR A 209 -15.81 9.20 -9.19
CA TYR A 209 -15.81 8.71 -7.81
C TYR A 209 -15.63 7.19 -7.81
N SER A 210 -14.38 6.74 -7.67
CA SER A 210 -14.03 5.32 -7.62
C SER A 210 -14.08 4.81 -6.18
N VAL A 211 -14.82 3.72 -5.96
CA VAL A 211 -15.01 3.08 -4.65
C VAL A 211 -14.52 1.63 -4.71
N ASN A 212 -13.65 1.26 -3.78
CA ASN A 212 -13.07 -0.08 -3.66
C ASN A 212 -13.28 -0.58 -2.22
N GLN A 213 -14.40 -1.25 -1.94
CA GLN A 213 -14.70 -1.74 -0.58
C GLN A 213 -13.74 -2.87 -0.21
N VAL A 214 -12.99 -2.67 0.88
CA VAL A 214 -11.85 -3.49 1.31
C VAL A 214 -11.95 -3.98 2.75
N LEU A 215 -12.70 -3.29 3.63
CA LEU A 215 -13.01 -3.79 4.97
C LEU A 215 -14.22 -4.73 4.88
N ASN A 216 -13.99 -6.04 4.96
CA ASN A 216 -15.05 -7.04 5.04
C ASN A 216 -15.24 -7.55 6.46
N VAL A 217 -16.49 -7.75 6.87
CA VAL A 217 -16.84 -8.44 8.12
C VAL A 217 -16.19 -9.83 8.14
N GLY A 218 -15.41 -10.11 9.19
CA GLY A 218 -14.66 -11.36 9.37
C GLY A 218 -13.24 -11.36 8.80
N ASP A 219 -12.81 -10.37 8.02
CA ASP A 219 -11.44 -10.39 7.46
C ASP A 219 -10.35 -10.23 8.54
N SER A 220 -10.63 -9.56 9.65
CA SER A 220 -9.70 -9.46 10.78
C SER A 220 -9.36 -10.81 11.43
N SER A 221 -10.29 -11.78 11.44
CA SER A 221 -10.08 -13.10 12.06
C SER A 221 -9.51 -14.16 11.10
N ARG A 222 -9.55 -13.93 9.78
CA ARG A 222 -8.99 -14.85 8.78
C ARG A 222 -7.49 -15.04 8.95
N THR A 223 -7.00 -16.27 8.85
CA THR A 223 -5.57 -16.60 8.87
C THR A 223 -4.82 -15.83 7.78
N ALA A 224 -3.75 -15.14 8.17
CA ALA A 224 -2.96 -14.33 7.24
C ALA A 224 -2.18 -15.18 6.23
N SER A 225 -2.34 -14.90 4.94
CA SER A 225 -1.68 -15.62 3.83
C SER A 225 -0.16 -15.42 3.77
N ARG A 226 0.36 -14.33 4.34
CA ARG A 226 1.79 -14.06 4.58
C ARG A 226 1.99 -13.44 5.97
N GLU A 227 3.18 -13.64 6.53
CA GLU A 227 3.62 -13.02 7.79
C GLU A 227 3.98 -11.54 7.61
N MET A 228 4.65 -11.23 6.50
CA MET A 228 5.10 -9.88 6.14
C MET A 228 4.81 -9.57 4.67
N VAL A 229 4.37 -8.34 4.42
CA VAL A 229 4.35 -7.69 3.10
C VAL A 229 5.27 -6.49 3.17
N ALA A 230 6.20 -6.38 2.24
CA ALA A 230 7.06 -5.21 2.08
C ALA A 230 6.77 -4.57 0.72
N TYR A 231 6.93 -3.25 0.64
CA TYR A 231 6.86 -2.47 -0.59
C TYR A 231 8.11 -1.59 -0.63
N PRO A 232 9.13 -1.90 -1.47
CA PRO A 232 9.21 -3.01 -2.44
C PRO A 232 9.12 -4.41 -1.80
N ASN A 233 8.59 -5.40 -2.52
CA ASN A 233 8.62 -6.81 -2.07
C ASN A 233 10.02 -7.41 -2.28
N ALA A 234 10.38 -8.40 -1.46
CA ALA A 234 11.57 -9.21 -1.66
C ALA A 234 11.44 -10.13 -2.89
N GLY A 235 12.54 -10.33 -3.63
CA GLY A 235 12.54 -10.99 -4.94
C GLY A 235 12.78 -9.97 -6.06
N VAL A 236 11.96 -9.97 -7.10
CA VAL A 236 12.00 -8.94 -8.16
C VAL A 236 10.86 -7.95 -8.00
N PHE A 237 11.09 -6.67 -8.31
CA PHE A 237 10.09 -5.61 -8.15
C PHE A 237 10.10 -4.59 -9.31
N PRO A 238 8.94 -4.17 -9.84
CA PRO A 238 8.86 -3.22 -10.94
C PRO A 238 9.25 -1.79 -10.52
N ILE A 239 10.16 -1.16 -11.26
CA ILE A 239 10.65 0.20 -10.99
C ILE A 239 9.57 1.29 -11.21
N GLU A 240 8.61 1.04 -12.09
CA GLU A 240 7.48 1.95 -12.35
C GLU A 240 6.59 2.14 -11.11
N LEU A 241 6.49 1.14 -10.23
CA LEU A 241 5.75 1.24 -8.95
C LEU A 241 6.50 2.05 -7.87
N LEU A 242 7.77 2.36 -8.08
CA LEU A 242 8.60 3.18 -7.19
C LEU A 242 8.89 4.58 -7.76
N SER A 243 8.50 4.81 -9.01
CA SER A 243 8.73 6.03 -9.76
C SER A 243 7.65 7.09 -9.48
N GLY A 244 8.06 8.35 -9.36
CA GLY A 244 7.20 9.51 -9.13
C GLY A 244 7.38 10.14 -7.74
N THR A 245 6.89 11.37 -7.58
CA THR A 245 6.85 12.05 -6.28
C THR A 245 5.81 11.41 -5.35
N GLY A 246 6.00 11.55 -4.03
CA GLY A 246 5.04 11.08 -3.02
C GLY A 246 5.03 9.56 -2.75
N VAL A 247 5.69 8.72 -3.56
CA VAL A 247 5.68 7.26 -3.39
C VAL A 247 6.52 6.82 -2.18
N ALA A 248 5.88 6.71 -1.02
CA ALA A 248 6.50 6.15 0.18
C ALA A 248 6.70 4.63 0.05
N TRP A 249 7.67 4.07 0.76
CA TRP A 249 7.90 2.63 0.95
C TRP A 249 7.29 2.17 2.27
N SER A 250 7.01 0.87 2.42
CA SER A 250 6.31 0.36 3.62
C SER A 250 6.62 -1.09 4.00
N LEU A 251 6.51 -1.38 5.30
CA LEU A 251 6.60 -2.72 5.88
C LEU A 251 5.35 -3.01 6.72
N TYR A 252 4.65 -4.08 6.36
CA TYR A 252 3.45 -4.55 7.03
C TYR A 252 3.68 -5.95 7.62
N PHE A 253 3.29 -6.17 8.88
CA PHE A 253 3.35 -7.48 9.53
C PHE A 253 1.98 -7.90 10.05
N SER A 254 1.54 -9.11 9.67
CA SER A 254 0.17 -9.59 9.92
C SER A 254 -0.11 -9.94 11.37
N ASN A 255 0.92 -10.38 12.11
CA ASN A 255 0.84 -10.88 13.48
C ASN A 255 1.92 -10.30 14.41
N LYS A 256 3.07 -9.84 13.88
CA LYS A 256 4.14 -9.21 14.70
C LYS A 256 3.68 -7.81 15.10
N ILE A 257 3.75 -7.52 16.39
CA ILE A 257 3.55 -6.19 16.97
C ILE A 257 4.92 -5.51 17.13
N TYR A 258 5.00 -4.21 16.85
CA TYR A 258 6.19 -3.40 17.06
C TYR A 258 5.77 -1.95 17.31
N ASN A 259 6.02 -1.45 18.53
CA ASN A 259 5.44 -0.18 19.01
C ASN A 259 6.39 1.03 18.84
N SER A 260 7.55 0.84 18.19
CA SER A 260 8.58 1.87 18.03
C SER A 260 8.72 2.31 16.56
N VAL A 261 9.57 3.30 16.31
CA VAL A 261 10.00 3.71 14.96
C VAL A 261 11.37 3.08 14.67
N PRO A 262 11.48 2.20 13.67
CA PRO A 262 12.75 1.52 13.38
C PRO A 262 13.77 2.48 12.75
N LYS A 263 15.06 2.26 13.01
CA LYS A 263 16.10 2.79 12.12
C LYS A 263 16.06 1.95 10.84
N ILE A 264 15.95 2.61 9.68
CA ILE A 264 15.96 1.95 8.36
C ILE A 264 17.09 2.51 7.50
N THR A 265 17.85 1.63 6.86
CA THR A 265 18.77 1.96 5.76
C THR A 265 18.39 1.20 4.50
N VAL A 266 18.74 1.79 3.35
CA VAL A 266 18.63 1.17 2.03
C VAL A 266 20.01 1.23 1.38
N THR A 267 20.49 0.09 0.90
CA THR A 267 21.77 -0.05 0.19
C THR A 267 21.50 -0.48 -1.23
N ASP A 268 21.94 0.31 -2.20
CA ASP A 268 22.17 -0.14 -3.58
C ASP A 268 23.42 -1.04 -3.54
N ASN A 269 23.28 -2.33 -3.83
CA ASN A 269 24.37 -3.29 -3.61
C ASN A 269 25.43 -3.22 -4.72
N ASP A 270 25.04 -2.80 -5.92
CA ASP A 270 25.90 -2.76 -7.11
C ASP A 270 26.84 -1.54 -7.07
N THR A 271 26.34 -0.38 -6.62
CA THR A 271 27.16 0.82 -6.33
C THR A 271 27.74 0.83 -4.91
N GLY A 272 27.30 -0.07 -4.04
CA GLY A 272 27.56 -0.05 -2.58
C GLY A 272 26.90 1.13 -1.83
N LYS A 273 26.20 2.04 -2.52
CA LYS A 273 25.70 3.29 -1.93
C LYS A 273 24.60 3.02 -0.91
N THR A 274 24.89 3.33 0.35
CA THR A 274 23.93 3.23 1.45
C THR A 274 23.36 4.59 1.82
N VAL A 275 22.04 4.65 1.99
CA VAL A 275 21.30 5.82 2.48
C VAL A 275 20.50 5.48 3.73
N ARG A 276 20.26 6.48 4.57
CA ARG A 276 19.30 6.38 5.68
C ARG A 276 17.91 6.77 5.19
N ALA A 277 16.89 6.00 5.55
CA ALA A 277 15.51 6.36 5.26
C ALA A 277 15.07 7.62 6.03
N THR A 278 14.21 8.41 5.40
CA THR A 278 13.55 9.60 5.97
C THR A 278 12.07 9.33 6.19
N ASN A 279 11.37 10.23 6.89
CA ASN A 279 9.92 10.14 7.15
C ASN A 279 9.44 8.81 7.77
N VAL A 280 10.31 8.08 8.47
CA VAL A 280 9.98 6.78 9.07
C VAL A 280 8.94 6.99 10.17
N LYS A 281 7.76 6.39 9.99
CA LYS A 281 6.60 6.53 10.89
C LYS A 281 5.94 5.18 11.13
N ASN A 282 5.39 5.01 12.32
CA ASN A 282 4.61 3.84 12.72
C ASN A 282 3.11 4.20 12.72
N TYR A 283 2.35 3.57 11.82
CA TYR A 283 0.94 3.81 11.56
C TYR A 283 0.04 2.69 12.11
N SER A 284 0.58 1.79 12.93
CA SER A 284 -0.12 0.56 13.37
C SER A 284 -1.43 0.83 14.13
N TYR A 285 -1.56 1.97 14.79
CA TYR A 285 -2.77 2.35 15.53
C TYR A 285 -4.01 2.59 14.64
N TYR A 286 -3.83 2.80 13.34
CA TYR A 286 -4.95 2.87 12.38
C TYR A 286 -5.49 1.49 11.96
N GLY A 287 -4.79 0.39 12.30
CA GLY A 287 -5.22 -0.97 11.96
C GLY A 287 -5.28 -1.28 10.45
N PHE A 288 -4.67 -0.45 9.60
CA PHE A 288 -4.72 -0.58 8.15
C PHE A 288 -4.36 -2.00 7.67
N GLY A 289 -5.15 -2.53 6.73
CA GLY A 289 -4.94 -3.86 6.17
C GLY A 289 -5.16 -5.04 7.13
N ASN A 290 -5.68 -4.82 8.34
CA ASN A 290 -5.65 -5.80 9.45
C ASN A 290 -4.22 -6.27 9.80
N PHE A 291 -3.24 -5.36 9.70
CA PHE A 291 -1.84 -5.59 10.08
C PHE A 291 -1.56 -5.14 11.53
N GLN A 292 -0.77 -5.92 12.26
CA GLN A 292 -0.36 -5.66 13.65
C GLN A 292 0.90 -4.77 13.76
N THR A 293 1.63 -4.59 12.66
CA THR A 293 2.62 -3.52 12.49
C THR A 293 2.47 -2.92 11.10
N VAL A 294 2.42 -1.59 11.02
CA VAL A 294 2.41 -0.79 9.78
C VAL A 294 3.50 0.27 9.89
N ILE A 295 4.60 0.11 9.16
CA ILE A 295 5.66 1.13 9.03
C ILE A 295 5.60 1.73 7.62
N THR A 296 5.68 3.05 7.53
CA THR A 296 5.88 3.80 6.28
C THR A 296 7.18 4.60 6.37
N TYR A 297 7.90 4.76 5.26
CA TYR A 297 9.17 5.50 5.17
C TYR A 297 9.45 5.99 3.75
N SER A 298 10.35 6.95 3.59
CA SER A 298 10.91 7.36 2.30
C SER A 298 12.35 6.82 2.17
N PRO A 299 12.78 6.31 1.01
CA PRO A 299 14.16 5.86 0.80
C PRO A 299 15.18 7.01 0.70
N SER A 300 14.76 8.26 0.95
CA SER A 300 15.55 9.49 0.72
C SER A 300 15.99 9.62 -0.76
N ASN A 301 16.99 10.45 -1.06
CA ASN A 301 17.43 10.78 -2.42
C ASN A 301 18.28 9.66 -3.08
N LEU A 302 17.82 8.41 -2.98
CA LEU A 302 18.40 7.28 -3.68
C LEU A 302 17.89 7.25 -5.12
N LYS A 303 18.77 7.47 -6.09
CA LYS A 303 18.46 7.23 -7.51
C LYS A 303 18.33 5.73 -7.71
N LEU A 304 17.10 5.26 -7.91
CA LEU A 304 16.82 3.87 -8.27
C LEU A 304 17.21 3.63 -9.74
N VAL A 305 17.74 2.45 -10.03
CA VAL A 305 18.20 2.06 -11.36
C VAL A 305 17.60 0.71 -11.75
N ASP A 306 17.22 0.57 -13.02
CA ASP A 306 16.73 -0.68 -13.58
C ASP A 306 17.85 -1.75 -13.56
N GLY A 307 17.52 -2.98 -13.17
CA GLY A 307 18.47 -4.09 -13.04
C GLY A 307 19.33 -4.08 -11.77
N HIS A 308 19.33 -3.03 -10.94
CA HIS A 308 20.08 -3.01 -9.68
C HIS A 308 19.40 -3.82 -8.57
N GLN A 309 20.20 -4.38 -7.67
CA GLN A 309 19.77 -5.03 -6.44
C GLN A 309 19.86 -4.05 -5.27
N TYR A 310 18.80 -3.98 -4.47
CA TYR A 310 18.74 -3.18 -3.25
C TYR A 310 18.55 -4.07 -2.01
N THR A 311 19.17 -3.68 -0.90
CA THR A 311 19.02 -4.32 0.40
C THR A 311 18.45 -3.32 1.40
N VAL A 312 17.40 -3.70 2.11
CA VAL A 312 16.74 -2.88 3.15
C VAL A 312 16.97 -3.54 4.51
N VAL A 313 17.48 -2.75 5.47
CA VAL A 313 17.68 -3.17 6.85
C VAL A 313 16.80 -2.31 7.75
N ALA A 314 15.76 -2.89 8.34
CA ALA A 314 14.91 -2.25 9.34
C ALA A 314 15.22 -2.84 10.73
N SER A 315 15.92 -2.08 11.58
CA SER A 315 16.49 -2.57 12.84
C SER A 315 15.44 -3.20 13.77
N GLY A 316 15.65 -4.47 14.14
CA GLY A 316 14.73 -5.26 14.98
C GLY A 316 13.46 -5.75 14.26
N LEU A 317 13.19 -5.30 13.04
CA LEU A 317 12.01 -5.68 12.25
C LEU A 317 12.31 -6.77 11.23
N ALA A 318 13.11 -6.46 10.21
CA ALA A 318 13.40 -7.33 9.07
C ALA A 318 14.64 -6.85 8.29
N THR A 319 15.30 -7.78 7.61
CA THR A 319 16.27 -7.51 6.53
C THR A 319 15.88 -8.31 5.30
N TYR A 320 15.80 -7.66 4.15
CA TYR A 320 15.46 -8.28 2.87
C TYR A 320 16.11 -7.54 1.70
N SER A 321 16.18 -8.19 0.56
CA SER A 321 16.72 -7.61 -0.68
C SER A 321 15.76 -7.84 -1.85
N PHE A 322 15.86 -6.99 -2.86
CA PHE A 322 15.08 -7.08 -4.10
C PHE A 322 15.87 -6.56 -5.30
N LYS A 323 15.53 -7.01 -6.51
CA LYS A 323 16.07 -6.49 -7.78
C LYS A 323 15.02 -5.70 -8.53
N LEU A 324 15.40 -4.59 -9.15
CA LEU A 324 14.48 -3.79 -9.97
C LEU A 324 14.42 -4.26 -11.41
N PHE A 325 13.22 -4.24 -11.99
CA PHE A 325 12.99 -4.50 -13.42
C PHE A 325 11.98 -3.51 -14.01
N LYS A 326 11.94 -3.36 -15.34
CA LYS A 326 10.87 -2.64 -16.05
C LYS A 326 9.65 -3.54 -16.24
N GLN A 327 8.52 -3.18 -15.64
CA GLN A 327 7.20 -3.78 -15.86
C GLN A 327 6.73 -3.66 -17.31
N SER A 328 7.08 -2.56 -17.96
CA SER A 328 6.71 -2.22 -19.34
C SER A 328 7.60 -2.86 -20.40
N GLY A 329 8.77 -3.39 -20.04
CA GLY A 329 9.74 -3.94 -21.00
C GLY A 329 9.27 -5.25 -21.63
N THR A 330 8.99 -5.25 -22.93
CA THR A 330 8.93 -6.49 -23.73
C THR A 330 10.34 -7.05 -23.90
N SER A 331 10.56 -8.29 -23.44
CA SER A 331 11.76 -9.09 -23.74
C SER A 331 13.11 -8.57 -23.24
N GLN A 332 13.15 -7.59 -22.32
CA GLN A 332 14.43 -7.15 -21.73
C GLN A 332 14.98 -8.27 -20.82
N SER A 333 16.00 -8.98 -21.29
CA SER A 333 16.79 -9.93 -20.50
C SER A 333 17.79 -9.16 -19.63
N TYR A 334 17.79 -9.46 -18.33
CA TYR A 334 18.83 -9.00 -17.44
C TYR A 334 20.01 -9.99 -17.49
N ALA A 335 21.22 -9.49 -17.24
CA ALA A 335 22.41 -10.34 -17.23
C ALA A 335 22.22 -11.49 -16.25
N THR A 336 22.26 -12.73 -16.73
CA THR A 336 22.07 -13.90 -15.87
C THR A 336 23.37 -14.29 -15.18
N SER A 337 23.27 -14.71 -13.92
CA SER A 337 24.38 -15.37 -13.25
C SER A 337 24.70 -16.68 -13.97
N SER A 338 25.80 -16.74 -14.72
CA SER A 338 26.35 -17.95 -15.34
C SER A 338 26.95 -18.92 -14.30
N SER A 339 26.26 -19.13 -13.19
CA SER A 339 26.51 -20.22 -12.27
C SER A 339 26.09 -21.53 -12.93
N THR A 340 27.03 -22.16 -13.63
CA THR A 340 27.03 -23.63 -13.74
C THR A 340 26.91 -24.16 -12.31
N VAL A 341 25.79 -24.84 -12.02
CA VAL A 341 25.56 -25.42 -10.69
C VAL A 341 26.48 -26.63 -10.56
N LYS A 342 27.75 -26.38 -10.20
CA LYS A 342 28.67 -27.44 -9.75
C LYS A 342 28.01 -28.12 -8.55
N SER A 343 27.46 -29.30 -8.82
CA SER A 343 26.62 -30.04 -7.88
C SER A 343 27.47 -30.57 -6.73
N SER A 344 27.57 -29.82 -5.63
CA SER A 344 28.01 -30.42 -4.37
C SER A 344 27.02 -31.52 -3.98
N SER A 345 27.54 -32.72 -3.77
CA SER A 345 26.80 -33.98 -3.89
C SER A 345 25.95 -34.34 -2.66
N THR A 346 25.17 -33.39 -2.14
CA THR A 346 24.26 -33.65 -1.00
C THR A 346 23.00 -32.77 -0.97
N GLN A 347 22.36 -32.53 -2.13
CA GLN A 347 20.96 -32.10 -2.17
C GLN A 347 20.16 -32.93 -3.18
N THR A 348 18.97 -33.36 -2.77
CA THR A 348 18.04 -34.16 -3.59
C THR A 348 17.60 -33.39 -4.82
N LYS A 349 17.68 -34.02 -5.99
CA LYS A 349 17.45 -33.39 -7.31
C LYS A 349 15.97 -33.04 -7.54
N SER A 350 15.51 -31.88 -7.06
CA SER A 350 14.32 -31.23 -7.62
C SER A 350 14.74 -30.32 -8.79
N LYS A 351 14.80 -30.86 -10.02
CA LYS A 351 14.79 -30.02 -11.22
C LYS A 351 13.43 -29.30 -11.24
N LEU A 352 13.41 -27.98 -11.04
CA LEU A 352 12.21 -27.18 -11.31
C LEU A 352 11.89 -27.31 -12.80
N SER A 353 10.66 -27.71 -13.13
CA SER A 353 10.21 -27.74 -14.52
C SER A 353 9.81 -26.34 -14.98
N GLN A 354 9.73 -26.11 -16.30
CA GLN A 354 9.19 -24.86 -16.84
C GLN A 354 7.77 -24.58 -16.31
N LYS A 355 6.97 -25.64 -16.13
CA LYS A 355 5.62 -25.62 -15.54
C LYS A 355 5.61 -25.16 -14.07
N ASP A 356 6.73 -25.22 -13.35
CA ASP A 356 6.88 -24.68 -11.99
C ASP A 356 7.33 -23.21 -11.97
N LEU A 357 8.00 -22.74 -13.04
CA LEU A 357 8.39 -21.34 -13.21
C LEU A 357 7.20 -20.47 -13.65
N ASP A 358 6.31 -21.02 -14.49
CA ASP A 358 5.09 -20.36 -14.94
C ASP A 358 3.92 -20.44 -13.93
N GLN A 359 4.12 -21.07 -12.76
CA GLN A 359 3.08 -21.20 -11.72
C GLN A 359 2.92 -19.95 -10.84
N LYS A 360 1.66 -19.53 -10.62
CA LYS A 360 1.32 -18.45 -9.69
C LYS A 360 1.71 -18.83 -8.26
N GLY A 361 2.54 -18.01 -7.63
CA GLY A 361 3.16 -18.31 -6.34
C GLY A 361 4.68 -18.45 -6.36
N LEU A 362 5.38 -18.27 -7.48
CA LEU A 362 6.84 -18.19 -7.51
C LEU A 362 7.35 -17.04 -6.60
N ALA A 363 6.69 -15.88 -6.55
CA ALA A 363 6.97 -14.80 -5.58
C ALA A 363 6.83 -15.22 -4.10
N LYS A 364 5.94 -16.19 -3.81
CA LYS A 364 5.80 -16.82 -2.48
C LYS A 364 6.91 -17.83 -2.20
N TYR A 365 7.51 -18.43 -3.23
CA TYR A 365 8.73 -19.23 -3.14
C TYR A 365 9.98 -18.34 -2.97
N LEU A 366 10.19 -17.31 -3.80
CA LEU A 366 11.31 -16.37 -3.64
C LEU A 366 11.26 -15.65 -2.28
N TYR A 367 10.08 -15.29 -1.77
CA TYR A 367 9.95 -14.79 -0.39
C TYR A 367 10.42 -15.80 0.67
N LYS A 368 10.11 -17.10 0.53
CA LYS A 368 10.61 -18.15 1.43
C LYS A 368 12.13 -18.36 1.30
N VAL A 369 12.68 -18.29 0.08
CA VAL A 369 14.11 -18.44 -0.20
C VAL A 369 14.88 -17.24 0.37
N GLY A 370 14.44 -16.01 0.10
CA GLY A 370 14.98 -14.79 0.71
C GLY A 370 14.97 -14.87 2.23
N LYS A 371 13.86 -15.30 2.86
CA LYS A 371 13.78 -15.52 4.32
C LYS A 371 14.75 -16.60 4.85
N LYS A 372 15.18 -17.56 4.01
CA LYS A 372 16.26 -18.51 4.35
C LYS A 372 17.66 -17.88 4.17
N ILE A 373 17.88 -17.08 3.14
CA ILE A 373 19.15 -16.37 2.89
C ILE A 373 19.40 -15.35 4.02
N SER A 374 18.37 -14.68 4.53
CA SER A 374 18.43 -13.82 5.74
C SER A 374 18.78 -14.58 7.05
N LYS A 375 19.15 -15.87 7.00
CA LYS A 375 19.67 -16.66 8.12
C LYS A 375 21.13 -17.11 7.96
N VAL A 376 21.91 -16.52 7.05
CA VAL A 376 23.38 -16.65 7.10
C VAL A 376 23.84 -16.15 8.48
N LYS A 377 24.49 -17.03 9.24
CA LYS A 377 24.86 -16.78 10.64
C LYS A 377 25.90 -15.65 10.72
N ALA A 378 25.67 -14.66 11.57
CA ALA A 378 26.77 -13.82 12.05
C ALA A 378 27.86 -14.73 12.63
N LYS A 379 29.13 -14.54 12.24
CA LYS A 379 30.24 -15.33 12.76
C LYS A 379 30.30 -15.14 14.29
N LYS A 380 30.21 -16.24 15.03
CA LYS A 380 30.34 -16.24 16.49
C LYS A 380 31.80 -15.93 16.83
N VAL A 381 32.09 -14.67 17.18
CA VAL A 381 33.43 -14.26 17.63
C VAL A 381 33.77 -15.06 18.89
N THR A 382 34.85 -15.82 18.82
CA THR A 382 35.38 -16.60 19.94
C THR A 382 36.32 -15.74 20.78
N THR A 383 35.85 -15.30 21.94
CA THR A 383 36.71 -14.87 23.05
C THR A 383 36.69 -15.94 24.13
N THR A 384 37.73 -16.78 24.13
CA THR A 384 38.04 -17.68 25.23
C THR A 384 38.64 -16.90 26.40
N LYS A 385 38.01 -16.99 27.57
CA LYS A 385 38.70 -17.02 28.87
C LYS A 385 37.77 -17.63 29.92
N ALA A 386 38.21 -18.71 30.54
CA ALA A 386 37.47 -19.41 31.58
C ALA A 386 37.94 -18.93 32.96
N VAL A 387 37.02 -18.83 33.91
CA VAL A 387 37.33 -18.71 35.35
C VAL A 387 36.48 -19.72 36.11
N LYS A 388 37.13 -20.72 36.73
CA LYS A 388 36.51 -21.61 37.71
C LYS A 388 36.57 -20.94 39.09
N LYS A 389 35.47 -20.97 39.87
CA LYS A 389 35.53 -21.26 41.31
C LYS A 389 34.16 -21.66 41.92
N THR A 390 34.09 -22.96 42.29
CA THR A 390 33.57 -23.50 43.56
C THR A 390 32.26 -22.99 44.17
N THR A 391 31.23 -23.84 44.06
CA THR A 391 30.41 -24.38 45.18
C THR A 391 30.34 -23.65 46.54
N LYS A 392 29.10 -23.43 47.01
CA LYS A 392 28.66 -23.92 48.34
C LYS A 392 27.13 -24.07 48.44
N THR A 393 26.70 -25.12 49.12
CA THR A 393 25.29 -25.51 49.35
C THR A 393 24.76 -24.93 50.67
N LYS A 394 23.45 -24.66 50.76
CA LYS A 394 22.71 -24.73 52.05
C LYS A 394 21.24 -25.09 51.83
N LYS A 395 20.64 -25.73 52.85
CA LYS A 395 19.39 -26.51 52.76
C LYS A 395 18.48 -26.15 53.94
N ALA A 396 17.25 -25.71 53.69
CA ALA A 396 16.16 -25.69 54.67
C ALA A 396 14.79 -25.57 53.97
N LYS A 397 13.65 -25.99 54.51
CA LYS A 397 13.19 -27.23 55.20
C LYS A 397 11.77 -26.92 55.71
N LYS A 398 10.73 -27.57 55.14
CA LYS A 398 9.34 -27.67 55.68
C LYS A 398 8.59 -26.32 55.87
N ALA A 399 7.26 -26.27 56.08
CA ALA A 399 6.15 -27.24 55.98
C ALA A 399 5.03 -26.61 55.11
N LYS A 400 4.13 -27.29 54.38
CA LYS A 400 3.38 -28.54 54.56
C LYS A 400 2.27 -28.50 55.62
N LYS A 401 1.06 -28.05 55.24
CA LYS A 401 -0.22 -28.52 55.79
C LYS A 401 -1.26 -28.67 54.66
N THR A 402 -2.17 -29.63 54.81
CA THR A 402 -3.04 -30.14 53.73
C THR A 402 -4.45 -30.50 54.22
N LYS A 403 -5.46 -30.32 53.35
CA LYS A 403 -6.70 -31.13 53.11
C LYS A 403 -7.59 -30.33 52.13
N LYS A 404 -8.25 -30.89 51.09
CA LYS A 404 -9.39 -31.86 51.05
C LYS A 404 -10.64 -31.32 51.78
N THR A 405 -11.88 -31.37 51.28
CA THR A 405 -12.47 -31.99 50.05
C THR A 405 -13.66 -31.10 49.53
N LYS A 406 -14.74 -31.47 48.80
CA LYS A 406 -15.40 -32.74 48.41
C LYS A 406 -15.98 -32.69 46.95
N LYS A 407 -17.31 -32.68 46.72
CA LYS A 407 -18.01 -32.65 45.41
C LYS A 407 -19.50 -32.23 45.58
N SER A 408 -20.08 -31.46 44.64
CA SER A 408 -21.47 -31.56 44.10
C SER A 408 -21.68 -30.45 43.03
N LYS A 409 -22.33 -30.55 41.85
CA LYS A 409 -23.43 -31.32 41.19
C LYS A 409 -24.87 -30.77 41.31
N LYS A 410 -25.46 -30.47 40.14
CA LYS A 410 -26.90 -30.37 39.74
C LYS A 410 -27.81 -29.24 40.29
N SER A 411 -28.22 -28.32 39.40
CA SER A 411 -29.62 -28.09 38.91
C SER A 411 -29.60 -26.95 37.84
N LYS A 412 -30.33 -26.86 36.71
CA LYS A 412 -31.67 -27.23 36.19
C LYS A 412 -32.80 -26.19 36.40
N LYS A 413 -33.26 -25.58 35.28
CA LYS A 413 -34.57 -24.91 35.04
C LYS A 413 -34.81 -23.57 35.82
N SER A 414 -35.71 -22.65 35.42
CA SER A 414 -36.40 -22.37 34.13
C SER A 414 -37.24 -21.08 34.15
N LYS A 415 -37.65 -20.57 32.96
CA LYS A 415 -38.85 -19.71 32.71
C LYS A 415 -38.80 -18.27 33.32
N LYS A 416 -39.66 -17.29 32.98
CA LYS A 416 -40.39 -16.89 31.73
C LYS A 416 -41.14 -15.55 31.97
N SER A 417 -41.33 -14.75 30.91
CA SER A 417 -42.50 -13.85 30.67
C SER A 417 -42.47 -12.33 30.98
N LYS A 418 -43.20 -11.59 30.11
CA LYS A 418 -43.95 -10.31 30.24
C LYS A 418 -43.21 -9.02 30.72
N LYS A 419 -43.32 -7.81 30.12
CA LYS A 419 -44.25 -7.11 29.17
C LYS A 419 -45.34 -6.20 29.81
N SER A 420 -45.03 -4.92 30.04
CA SER A 420 -46.00 -3.79 30.10
C SER A 420 -45.29 -2.43 29.93
N LYS A 421 -45.76 -1.56 29.01
CA LYS A 421 -46.46 -0.26 29.25
C LYS A 421 -45.69 0.75 30.14
N LYS A 422 -45.32 2.00 29.73
CA LYS A 422 -45.93 3.09 28.92
C LYS A 422 -46.53 4.20 29.81
N SER A 423 -45.93 5.40 29.81
CA SER A 423 -46.52 6.66 30.28
C SER A 423 -46.11 7.85 29.38
N LYS A 424 -46.81 9.00 29.47
CA LYS A 424 -46.59 10.23 28.68
C LYS A 424 -46.82 11.48 29.56
N LYS A 425 -45.97 12.51 29.43
CA LYS A 425 -46.22 13.98 29.59
C LYS A 425 -44.87 14.68 29.36
N ALA A 426 -44.64 15.74 28.57
CA ALA A 426 -45.45 16.64 27.72
C ALA A 426 -46.12 17.88 28.37
N LYS A 427 -45.43 19.03 28.29
CA LYS A 427 -45.91 20.41 27.96
C LYS A 427 -44.67 21.34 27.79
N LYS A 428 -44.59 22.25 26.79
CA LYS A 428 -44.97 23.70 26.74
C LYS A 428 -44.23 24.58 27.77
N LYS A 429 -43.86 25.85 27.54
CA LYS A 429 -44.13 26.94 26.53
C LYS A 429 -42.91 27.93 26.59
N SER A 430 -42.71 29.08 25.89
CA SER A 430 -43.24 29.83 24.71
C SER A 430 -42.30 30.99 24.33
N SER A 431 -42.46 31.56 23.11
CA SER A 431 -42.17 32.98 22.71
C SER A 431 -40.69 33.46 22.71
N SER A 432 -40.24 34.49 21.97
CA SER A 432 -40.87 35.64 21.25
C SER A 432 -40.23 35.82 19.83
N LYS A 433 -40.86 36.37 18.77
CA LYS A 433 -41.07 37.82 18.42
C LYS A 433 -39.79 38.69 18.58
N LYS A 434 -39.41 39.62 17.67
CA LYS A 434 -40.14 40.30 16.55
C LYS A 434 -39.19 41.02 15.53
N THR A 435 -39.61 41.14 14.25
CA THR A 435 -39.41 42.25 13.25
C THR A 435 -38.07 42.97 12.92
N SER A 436 -37.73 42.99 11.61
CA SER A 436 -37.24 44.14 10.79
C SER A 436 -35.82 44.75 11.05
N SER A 437 -35.16 45.57 10.19
CA SER A 437 -35.54 46.23 8.92
C SER A 437 -34.34 46.61 7.99
N LYS A 438 -34.63 46.82 6.69
CA LYS A 438 -34.02 47.69 5.62
C LYS A 438 -32.54 48.21 5.62
N LYS A 439 -32.07 48.39 4.35
CA LYS A 439 -31.10 49.39 3.79
C LYS A 439 -29.57 49.23 3.95
N SER A 440 -28.97 48.67 2.89
CA SER A 440 -27.89 49.25 2.05
C SER A 440 -26.94 50.35 2.58
N SER A 441 -25.64 50.13 2.38
CA SER A 441 -24.67 51.18 2.01
C SER A 441 -23.66 50.66 0.97
N LYS A 442 -23.18 51.53 0.08
CA LYS A 442 -22.03 51.28 -0.82
C LYS A 442 -20.83 52.03 -0.25
N SER A 443 -19.63 51.48 -0.38
CA SER A 443 -18.43 52.29 -0.62
C SER A 443 -17.45 51.53 -1.53
N LYS A 444 -16.55 52.28 -2.20
CA LYS A 444 -15.48 51.75 -3.05
C LYS A 444 -14.14 52.25 -2.52
N LYS A 445 -13.14 51.37 -2.45
CA LYS A 445 -11.70 51.64 -2.66
C LYS A 445 -11.04 50.26 -2.95
N SER A 446 -10.05 50.12 -3.83
CA SER A 446 -9.44 51.08 -4.75
C SER A 446 -8.70 50.38 -5.91
N SER A 447 -8.43 51.12 -6.99
CA SER A 447 -7.26 51.04 -7.91
C SER A 447 -6.57 49.66 -8.15
N SER A 448 -6.58 49.13 -9.38
CA SER A 448 -5.55 49.34 -10.46
C SER A 448 -4.19 48.67 -10.16
N LYS A 449 -3.36 48.16 -11.09
CA LYS A 449 -3.09 48.34 -12.54
C LYS A 449 -2.23 47.09 -12.95
N LYS A 450 -1.95 46.66 -14.20
CA LYS A 450 -2.24 47.08 -15.60
C LYS A 450 -1.94 45.88 -16.54
N SER A 451 -2.44 45.88 -17.80
CA SER A 451 -1.91 45.25 -19.05
C SER A 451 -1.16 43.89 -19.01
N SER A 452 -1.55 42.82 -19.73
CA SER A 452 -1.65 42.64 -21.22
C SER A 452 -0.31 42.84 -21.97
N LYS A 453 0.08 42.05 -22.99
CA LYS A 453 -0.66 41.40 -24.12
C LYS A 453 -0.21 39.92 -24.34
N LYS A 454 -1.01 39.02 -24.94
CA LYS A 454 -1.08 38.66 -26.38
C LYS A 454 0.27 38.82 -27.14
N SER A 455 0.92 37.79 -27.69
CA SER A 455 0.50 36.75 -28.67
C SER A 455 0.52 37.20 -30.15
N SER A 456 1.58 36.83 -30.90
CA SER A 456 1.48 36.37 -32.30
C SER A 456 2.80 35.80 -32.84
N LYS A 457 2.70 34.68 -33.57
CA LYS A 457 3.59 34.12 -34.59
C LYS A 457 4.91 34.86 -34.93
N LYS A 458 5.99 34.09 -35.00
CA LYS A 458 6.46 33.63 -36.32
C LYS A 458 6.56 32.10 -36.30
#